data_AF-A0A5C1DIC5-F1
#
_entry.id   AF-A0A5C1DIC5-F1
#
_cell.length_a   1.000
_cell.length_b   1.000
_cell.length_c   1.000
_cell.angle_alpha   90.00
_cell.angle_beta   90.00
_cell.angle_gamma   90.00
#
_symmetry.space_group_name_H-M   'P 1'
#
loop_
_entity.id
_entity.type
_entity.pdbx_description
1 polymer ?
#
loop_
_entity_poly.entity_id
_entity_poly.type
_entity_poly.pdbx_seq_one_letter_code
_entity_poly.pdbx_strand_id
1 'polypeptide(L)'
;MSALNERMREVIAAATHESDRYKTLESLTGINRTTWSNFMKGKQYASYEMIEAICRLWEQWTLYIVIGKGERPDIDPDRDTYAEVLPQDGGVVLKRDRKGRAVANIPHLLNCRAPYDPANFEWGYRGVGPYELSANILYLFGMPEQAAQKHAQAFCDEVVSSLPHQEAFISVERIKEWIEGRHVLAS
;
A
#
# COMPACT_ATOMS: atom_id res chain seq x y z
N MET A 1 -32.54 6.26 -3.44
CA MET A 1 -31.42 5.30 -3.48
C MET A 1 -31.07 4.92 -2.05
N SER A 2 -30.71 3.67 -1.76
CA SER A 2 -30.31 3.27 -0.39
C SER A 2 -28.86 3.69 -0.13
N ALA A 3 -28.61 4.31 1.03
CA ALA A 3 -27.30 4.83 1.42
C ALA A 3 -26.20 3.74 1.43
N LEU A 4 -26.55 2.47 1.66
CA LEU A 4 -25.61 1.35 1.57
C LEU A 4 -25.11 1.14 0.14
N ASN A 5 -26.01 1.25 -0.84
CA ASN A 5 -25.68 1.03 -2.24
C ASN A 5 -24.76 2.13 -2.77
N GLU A 6 -24.95 3.36 -2.29
CA GLU A 6 -24.11 4.50 -2.61
C GLU A 6 -22.69 4.29 -2.06
N ARG A 7 -22.55 4.01 -0.76
CA ARG A 7 -21.25 3.74 -0.14
C ARG A 7 -20.53 2.56 -0.76
N MET A 8 -21.24 1.49 -1.10
CA MET A 8 -20.66 0.33 -1.76
C MET A 8 -20.18 0.67 -3.18
N ARG A 9 -20.86 1.55 -3.92
CA ARG A 9 -20.35 2.06 -5.22
C ARG A 9 -19.14 2.97 -5.03
N GLU A 10 -19.13 3.82 -4.01
CA GLU A 10 -17.96 4.66 -3.68
C GLU A 10 -16.73 3.79 -3.41
N VAL A 11 -16.88 2.77 -2.56
CA VAL A 11 -15.82 1.81 -2.26
C VAL A 11 -15.34 1.06 -3.52
N ILE A 12 -16.26 0.49 -4.31
CA ILE A 12 -15.88 -0.21 -5.54
C ILE A 12 -15.15 0.73 -6.49
N ALA A 13 -15.61 1.98 -6.64
CA ALA A 13 -14.98 2.95 -7.51
C ALA A 13 -13.58 3.34 -7.03
N ALA A 14 -13.38 3.44 -5.71
CA ALA A 14 -12.09 3.72 -5.08
C ALA A 14 -11.13 2.51 -5.07
N ALA A 15 -11.63 1.30 -5.20
CA ALA A 15 -10.80 0.09 -5.09
C ALA A 15 -10.48 -0.57 -6.44
N THR A 16 -11.04 -0.04 -7.54
CA THR A 16 -10.92 -0.63 -8.87
C THR A 16 -10.77 0.43 -9.95
N HIS A 17 -9.93 0.14 -10.95
CA HIS A 17 -9.76 1.01 -12.09
C HIS A 17 -10.97 0.97 -13.03
N GLU A 18 -11.39 2.12 -13.56
CA GLU A 18 -12.62 2.22 -14.36
C GLU A 18 -12.60 1.32 -15.61
N SER A 19 -11.46 1.21 -16.28
CA SER A 19 -11.33 0.47 -17.54
C SER A 19 -11.46 -1.06 -17.40
N ASP A 20 -11.20 -1.62 -16.22
CA ASP A 20 -11.23 -3.08 -15.99
C ASP A 20 -12.07 -3.53 -14.79
N ARG A 21 -12.63 -2.61 -14.00
CA ARG A 21 -13.47 -2.82 -12.81
C ARG A 21 -14.32 -4.08 -12.85
N TYR A 22 -15.14 -4.26 -13.89
CA TYR A 22 -16.07 -5.38 -13.94
C TYR A 22 -15.39 -6.72 -14.19
N LYS A 23 -14.28 -6.72 -14.93
CA LYS A 23 -13.43 -7.92 -15.12
C LYS A 23 -12.75 -8.28 -13.79
N THR A 24 -12.21 -7.27 -13.11
CA THR A 24 -11.53 -7.43 -11.82
C THR A 24 -12.49 -7.97 -10.76
N LEU A 25 -13.67 -7.37 -10.61
CA LEU A 25 -14.70 -7.84 -9.66
C LEU A 25 -15.17 -9.26 -9.96
N GLU A 26 -15.41 -9.61 -11.23
CA GLU A 26 -15.80 -10.98 -11.61
C GLU A 26 -14.70 -11.99 -11.27
N SER A 27 -13.44 -11.65 -11.53
CA SER A 27 -12.31 -12.50 -11.18
C SER A 27 -12.12 -12.69 -9.68
N LEU A 28 -12.39 -11.66 -8.87
CA LEU A 28 -12.17 -11.68 -7.42
C LEU A 28 -13.36 -12.27 -6.64
N THR A 29 -14.58 -12.11 -7.15
CA THR A 29 -15.81 -12.48 -6.43
C THR A 29 -16.55 -13.66 -7.03
N GLY A 30 -16.24 -14.06 -8.27
CA GLY A 30 -17.01 -15.05 -9.01
C GLY A 30 -18.39 -14.55 -9.51
N ILE A 31 -18.82 -13.35 -9.12
CA ILE A 31 -20.09 -12.75 -9.54
C ILE A 31 -19.94 -12.16 -10.94
N ASN A 32 -20.88 -12.47 -11.84
CA ASN A 32 -20.83 -12.07 -13.24
C ASN A 32 -20.63 -10.55 -13.43
N ARG A 33 -19.77 -10.18 -14.40
CA ARG A 33 -19.46 -8.78 -14.72
C ARG A 33 -20.68 -7.93 -15.07
N THR A 34 -21.71 -8.54 -15.66
CA THR A 34 -22.97 -7.86 -16.02
C THR A 34 -23.75 -7.48 -14.77
N THR A 35 -23.72 -8.33 -13.74
CA THR A 35 -24.29 -8.05 -12.41
C THR A 35 -23.61 -6.83 -11.79
N TRP A 36 -22.27 -6.81 -11.77
CA TRP A 36 -21.51 -5.65 -11.29
C TRP A 36 -21.78 -4.38 -12.11
N SER A 37 -21.88 -4.49 -13.43
CA SER A 37 -22.19 -3.35 -14.31
C SER A 37 -23.58 -2.78 -14.02
N ASN A 38 -24.60 -3.63 -13.87
CA ASN A 38 -25.96 -3.20 -13.56
C ASN A 38 -26.04 -2.53 -12.19
N PHE A 39 -25.32 -3.03 -11.20
CA PHE A 39 -25.28 -2.43 -9.86
C PHE A 39 -24.60 -1.05 -9.86
N MET A 40 -23.43 -0.94 -10.49
CA MET A 40 -22.68 0.32 -10.58
C MET A 40 -23.46 1.40 -11.34
N LYS A 41 -24.24 1.01 -12.36
CA LYS A 41 -25.12 1.92 -13.12
C LYS A 41 -26.44 2.24 -12.42
N GLY A 42 -26.65 1.72 -11.21
CA GLY A 42 -27.88 1.92 -10.44
C GLY A 42 -29.12 1.23 -11.01
N LYS A 43 -28.95 0.24 -11.90
CA LYS A 43 -30.04 -0.57 -12.47
C LYS A 43 -30.54 -1.65 -11.52
N GLN A 44 -29.75 -1.99 -10.50
CA GLN A 44 -30.16 -2.91 -9.43
C GLN A 44 -29.61 -2.46 -8.07
N TYR A 45 -30.25 -2.96 -7.01
CA TYR A 45 -29.73 -2.91 -5.65
C TYR A 45 -28.69 -4.02 -5.44
N ALA A 46 -27.81 -3.84 -4.45
CA ALA A 46 -26.88 -4.88 -4.04
C ALA A 46 -27.65 -6.07 -3.49
N SER A 47 -27.35 -7.27 -4.00
CA SER A 47 -27.82 -8.52 -3.40
C SER A 47 -26.99 -8.85 -2.16
N TYR A 48 -27.49 -9.77 -1.33
CA TYR A 48 -26.73 -10.28 -0.18
C TYR A 48 -25.34 -10.81 -0.59
N GLU A 49 -25.28 -11.58 -1.67
CA GLU A 49 -24.04 -12.14 -2.22
C GLU A 49 -23.04 -11.05 -2.62
N MET A 50 -23.52 -9.95 -3.24
CA MET A 50 -22.66 -8.82 -3.59
C MET A 50 -22.14 -8.08 -2.34
N ILE A 51 -22.98 -7.91 -1.32
CA ILE A 51 -22.59 -7.27 -0.07
C ILE A 51 -21.53 -8.11 0.64
N GLU A 52 -21.77 -9.42 0.79
CA GLU A 52 -20.81 -10.33 1.41
C GLU A 52 -19.49 -10.34 0.65
N ALA A 53 -19.52 -10.44 -0.68
CA ALA A 53 -18.32 -10.46 -1.50
C ALA A 53 -17.46 -9.20 -1.32
N ILE A 54 -18.07 -8.01 -1.35
CA ILE A 54 -17.32 -6.75 -1.18
C ILE A 54 -16.79 -6.60 0.25
N CYS A 55 -17.61 -6.90 1.27
CA CYS A 55 -17.17 -6.79 2.65
C CYS A 55 -16.03 -7.76 2.98
N ARG A 56 -15.99 -8.96 2.36
CA ARG A 56 -14.85 -9.88 2.50
C ARG A 56 -13.63 -9.45 1.70
N LEU A 57 -13.84 -8.89 0.51
CA LEU A 57 -12.74 -8.49 -0.36
C LEU A 57 -11.99 -7.26 0.19
N TRP A 58 -12.71 -6.35 0.83
CA TRP A 58 -12.16 -5.14 1.43
C TRP A 58 -12.69 -4.93 2.84
N GLU A 59 -12.26 -5.81 3.75
CA GLU A 59 -12.72 -5.87 5.14
C GLU A 59 -12.60 -4.52 5.86
N GLN A 60 -11.55 -3.75 5.57
CA GLN A 60 -11.28 -2.44 6.15
C GLN A 60 -12.41 -1.41 5.91
N TRP A 61 -13.22 -1.57 4.86
CA TRP A 61 -14.32 -0.66 4.54
C TRP A 61 -15.69 -1.19 4.95
N THR A 62 -15.78 -2.37 5.57
CA THR A 62 -17.06 -3.01 5.95
C THR A 62 -17.91 -2.12 6.85
N LEU A 63 -17.31 -1.50 7.87
CA LEU A 63 -18.02 -0.58 8.78
C LEU A 63 -18.59 0.63 8.03
N TYR A 64 -17.84 1.15 7.06
CA TYR A 64 -18.28 2.25 6.23
C TYR A 64 -19.43 1.82 5.32
N ILE A 65 -19.29 0.70 4.61
CA ILE A 65 -20.32 0.17 3.70
C ILE A 65 -21.64 -0.06 4.45
N VAL A 66 -21.59 -0.83 5.54
CA VAL A 66 -22.81 -1.32 6.21
C VAL A 66 -23.52 -0.22 6.98
N ILE A 67 -22.79 0.57 7.78
CA ILE A 67 -23.40 1.52 8.72
C ILE A 67 -22.94 2.98 8.53
N GLY A 68 -22.08 3.27 7.56
CA GLY A 68 -21.59 4.62 7.30
C GLY A 68 -20.67 5.16 8.38
N LYS A 69 -20.01 4.28 9.15
CA LYS A 69 -19.03 4.66 10.18
C LYS A 69 -17.62 4.23 9.77
N GLY A 70 -16.61 4.99 10.17
CA GLY A 70 -15.22 4.76 9.78
C GLY A 70 -14.75 5.74 8.70
N GLU A 71 -13.50 5.61 8.28
CA GLU A 71 -12.93 6.44 7.23
C GLU A 71 -13.70 6.23 5.91
N ARG A 72 -14.14 7.35 5.32
CA ARG A 72 -14.64 7.35 3.94
C ARG A 72 -13.46 6.99 3.03
N PRO A 73 -13.65 6.28 1.91
CA PRO A 73 -12.58 6.15 0.93
C PRO A 73 -12.30 7.51 0.28
N ASP A 74 -11.40 8.30 0.86
CA ASP A 74 -10.95 9.60 0.36
C ASP A 74 -9.50 9.61 -0.14
N ILE A 75 -8.92 8.44 -0.46
CA ILE A 75 -7.57 8.34 -1.03
C ILE A 75 -7.53 7.42 -2.26
N ASP A 76 -6.91 7.98 -3.32
CA ASP A 76 -6.51 7.50 -4.65
C ASP A 76 -6.64 5.97 -4.91
N PRO A 77 -7.44 5.54 -5.92
CA PRO A 77 -7.58 4.15 -6.36
C PRO A 77 -6.31 3.51 -6.96
N ASP A 78 -5.23 4.25 -7.13
CA ASP A 78 -3.90 3.70 -7.44
C ASP A 78 -2.99 3.59 -6.20
N ARG A 79 -3.48 3.93 -5.00
CA ARG A 79 -2.86 3.39 -3.79
C ARG A 79 -3.16 1.91 -3.87
N ASP A 80 -2.19 1.14 -4.35
CA ASP A 80 -2.03 -0.28 -4.03
C ASP A 80 -2.18 -0.34 -2.50
N THR A 81 -3.43 -0.46 -2.03
CA THR A 81 -3.75 -0.92 -0.70
C THR A 81 -3.43 -2.39 -0.82
N TYR A 82 -2.12 -2.65 -0.74
CA TYR A 82 -1.64 -3.83 -0.08
C TYR A 82 -2.65 -4.07 1.05
N ALA A 83 -3.35 -5.21 0.96
CA ALA A 83 -3.60 -5.99 2.15
C ALA A 83 -2.41 -5.78 3.09
N GLU A 84 -2.64 -5.67 4.39
CA GLU A 84 -1.63 -5.57 5.43
C GLU A 84 -0.62 -6.74 5.34
N VAL A 85 0.20 -6.77 4.30
CA VAL A 85 1.32 -7.65 4.09
C VAL A 85 2.46 -6.85 4.69
N LEU A 86 2.43 -6.77 6.02
CA LEU A 86 3.68 -6.90 6.75
C LEU A 86 4.49 -7.99 6.05
N PRO A 87 5.80 -7.80 5.81
CA PRO A 87 6.59 -8.70 5.00
C PRO A 87 6.59 -10.08 5.67
N GLN A 88 5.62 -10.95 5.33
CA GLN A 88 5.42 -12.15 6.12
C GLN A 88 6.52 -13.17 5.82
N ASP A 89 7.13 -13.20 4.62
CA ASP A 89 8.13 -14.24 4.33
C ASP A 89 9.27 -13.87 3.33
N GLY A 90 9.49 -12.59 2.96
CA GLY A 90 10.46 -12.28 1.88
C GLY A 90 11.32 -11.02 2.03
N GLY A 91 10.72 -9.86 2.31
CA GLY A 91 11.46 -8.59 2.37
C GLY A 91 10.68 -7.41 1.80
N VAL A 92 11.40 -6.38 1.38
CA VAL A 92 10.85 -5.15 0.81
C VAL A 92 10.85 -5.24 -0.71
N VAL A 93 9.67 -5.12 -1.30
CA VAL A 93 9.45 -5.05 -2.75
C VAL A 93 9.23 -3.59 -3.13
N LEU A 94 9.99 -3.11 -4.11
CA LEU A 94 9.90 -1.78 -4.70
C LEU A 94 9.60 -1.94 -6.17
N LYS A 95 8.54 -1.29 -6.67
CA LYS A 95 8.19 -1.30 -8.09
C LYS A 95 7.63 0.06 -8.49
N ARG A 96 7.77 0.44 -9.75
CA ARG A 96 7.03 1.58 -10.29
C ARG A 96 5.66 1.13 -10.77
N ASP A 97 4.63 1.91 -10.44
CA ASP A 97 3.28 1.69 -10.97
C ASP A 97 3.22 2.03 -12.47
N ARG A 98 2.05 1.85 -13.10
CA ARG A 98 1.86 2.17 -14.52
C ARG A 98 2.05 3.66 -14.86
N LYS A 99 2.03 4.54 -13.86
CA LYS A 99 2.25 5.99 -13.99
C LYS A 99 3.71 6.37 -13.67
N GLY A 100 4.57 5.40 -13.35
CA GLY A 100 5.97 5.62 -12.99
C GLY A 100 6.22 6.03 -11.54
N ARG A 101 5.18 6.01 -10.68
CA ARG A 101 5.31 6.36 -9.26
C ARG A 101 5.90 5.21 -8.47
N ALA A 102 6.72 5.55 -7.49
CA ALA A 102 7.27 4.63 -6.52
C ALA A 102 6.16 3.99 -5.67
N VAL A 103 6.12 2.65 -5.61
CA VAL A 103 5.27 1.91 -4.68
C VAL A 103 6.06 0.79 -3.99
N ALA A 104 5.72 0.53 -2.73
CA ALA A 104 6.40 -0.45 -1.89
C ALA A 104 5.40 -1.21 -1.02
N ASN A 105 5.73 -2.46 -0.67
CA ASN A 105 4.91 -3.31 0.19
C ASN A 105 5.06 -2.99 1.69
N ILE A 106 5.46 -1.77 2.04
CA ILE A 106 5.65 -1.33 3.43
C ILE A 106 4.94 0.00 3.67
N PRO A 107 4.38 0.22 4.88
CA PRO A 107 3.85 1.53 5.23
C PRO A 107 4.99 2.56 5.41
N HIS A 108 4.68 3.83 5.15
CA HIS A 108 5.60 4.94 5.38
C HIS A 108 5.14 5.71 6.61
N LEU A 109 5.54 5.21 7.79
CA LEU A 109 5.13 5.70 9.10
C LEU A 109 5.98 6.88 9.59
N LEU A 110 7.26 6.91 9.22
CA LEU A 110 8.17 8.00 9.57
C LEU A 110 8.16 9.07 8.49
N ASN A 111 7.79 10.28 8.87
CA ASN A 111 8.01 11.48 8.07
C ASN A 111 9.22 12.24 8.62
N CYS A 112 10.41 11.83 8.19
CA CYS A 112 11.66 12.39 8.70
C CYS A 112 11.88 13.86 8.29
N ARG A 113 11.06 14.41 7.38
CA ARG A 113 11.27 15.74 6.78
C ARG A 113 9.96 16.46 6.47
N ALA A 114 9.05 16.54 7.44
CA ALA A 114 7.86 17.40 7.31
C ALA A 114 8.26 18.81 6.83
N PRO A 115 7.55 19.40 5.85
CA PRO A 115 6.24 19.02 5.29
C PRO A 115 6.30 18.08 4.07
N TYR A 116 7.35 17.27 3.91
CA TYR A 116 7.44 16.30 2.81
C TYR A 116 6.29 15.30 2.88
N ASP A 117 5.74 14.97 1.72
CA ASP A 117 4.66 13.99 1.58
C ASP A 117 5.26 12.57 1.58
N PRO A 118 4.94 11.73 2.58
CA PRO A 118 5.46 10.37 2.67
C PRO A 118 5.12 9.47 1.48
N ALA A 119 4.16 9.87 0.64
CA ALA A 119 3.82 9.17 -0.59
C ALA A 119 4.84 9.37 -1.73
N ASN A 120 5.80 10.31 -1.60
CA ASN A 120 6.77 10.66 -2.64
C ASN A 120 8.17 10.03 -2.45
N PHE A 121 8.29 8.96 -1.67
CA PHE A 121 9.56 8.23 -1.50
C PHE A 121 10.09 7.70 -2.85
N GLU A 122 11.40 7.40 -2.92
CA GLU A 122 12.08 7.01 -4.16
C GLU A 122 13.27 6.07 -3.89
N TRP A 123 13.88 5.46 -4.92
CA TRP A 123 15.11 4.66 -4.81
C TRP A 123 15.97 4.68 -6.09
N GLY A 124 17.17 4.09 -6.01
CA GLY A 124 18.09 3.94 -7.15
C GLY A 124 18.88 5.20 -7.52
N TYR A 125 18.90 6.19 -6.63
CA TYR A 125 19.79 7.35 -6.68
C TYR A 125 20.05 7.89 -5.26
N ARG A 126 20.92 8.89 -5.14
CA ARG A 126 21.14 9.59 -3.86
C ARG A 126 20.24 10.81 -3.74
N GLY A 127 19.45 10.88 -2.69
CA GLY A 127 18.57 12.02 -2.46
C GLY A 127 17.59 11.84 -1.31
N VAL A 128 16.58 12.69 -1.29
CA VAL A 128 15.63 12.79 -0.18
C VAL A 128 14.66 11.62 -0.11
N GLY A 129 14.05 11.23 -1.23
CA GLY A 129 13.12 10.08 -1.25
C GLY A 129 13.79 8.75 -0.84
N PRO A 130 15.00 8.42 -1.36
CA PRO A 130 15.77 7.25 -0.91
C PRO A 130 16.12 7.25 0.58
N TYR A 131 16.40 8.42 1.15
CA TYR A 131 16.64 8.57 2.60
C TYR A 131 15.39 8.25 3.42
N GLU A 132 14.23 8.73 2.99
CA GLU A 132 12.98 8.49 3.71
C GLU A 132 12.53 7.03 3.67
N LEU A 133 12.66 6.40 2.50
CA LEU A 133 12.46 4.96 2.34
C LEU A 133 13.38 4.18 3.29
N SER A 134 14.65 4.60 3.40
CA SER A 134 15.63 3.97 4.28
C SER A 134 15.22 4.03 5.76
N ALA A 135 14.75 5.19 6.23
CA ALA A 135 14.31 5.34 7.62
C ALA A 135 13.11 4.44 7.95
N ASN A 136 12.14 4.34 7.03
CA ASN A 136 10.96 3.51 7.20
C ASN A 136 11.30 2.02 7.19
N ILE A 137 12.20 1.58 6.31
CA ILE A 137 12.68 0.18 6.31
C ILE A 137 13.34 -0.14 7.65
N LEU A 138 14.28 0.66 8.12
CA LEU A 138 14.98 0.38 9.39
C LEU A 138 14.01 0.32 10.58
N TYR A 139 13.05 1.25 10.62
CA TYR A 139 12.05 1.30 11.69
C TYR A 139 11.16 0.06 11.71
N LEU A 140 10.63 -0.34 10.55
CA LEU A 140 9.75 -1.50 10.43
C LEU A 140 10.46 -2.83 10.71
N PHE A 141 11.78 -2.89 10.52
CA PHE A 141 12.59 -4.07 10.77
C PHE A 141 13.22 -4.09 12.17
N GLY A 142 12.70 -3.27 13.10
CA GLY A 142 12.97 -3.38 14.54
C GLY A 142 13.96 -2.35 15.09
N MET A 143 14.43 -1.40 14.29
CA MET A 143 15.26 -0.32 14.79
C MET A 143 14.38 0.77 15.44
N PRO A 144 14.67 1.24 16.67
CA PRO A 144 13.94 2.35 17.28
C PRO A 144 13.97 3.60 16.40
N GLU A 145 12.92 4.42 16.40
CA GLU A 145 12.76 5.57 15.51
C GLU A 145 14.00 6.49 15.43
N GLN A 146 14.55 6.91 16.57
CA GLN A 146 15.74 7.78 16.60
C GLN A 146 16.96 7.10 15.97
N ALA A 147 17.15 5.80 16.21
CA ALA A 147 18.23 5.03 15.61
C ALA A 147 18.00 4.86 14.10
N ALA A 148 16.78 4.57 13.67
CA ALA A 148 16.40 4.45 12.27
C ALA A 148 16.71 5.75 11.51
N GLN A 149 16.32 6.90 12.05
CA GLN A 149 16.62 8.21 11.46
C GLN A 149 18.14 8.48 11.42
N LYS A 150 18.87 8.19 12.51
CA LYS A 150 20.33 8.36 12.58
C LYS A 150 21.06 7.51 11.53
N HIS A 151 20.58 6.29 11.27
CA HIS A 151 21.21 5.33 10.38
C HIS A 151 20.68 5.34 8.94
N ALA A 152 19.56 6.05 8.68
CA ALA A 152 18.92 6.11 7.37
C ALA A 152 19.85 6.57 6.25
N GLN A 153 20.72 7.56 6.50
CA GLN A 153 21.65 8.04 5.48
C GLN A 153 22.65 6.94 5.07
N ALA A 154 23.19 6.19 6.03
CA ALA A 154 24.13 5.12 5.72
C ALA A 154 23.45 3.98 4.97
N PHE A 155 22.24 3.59 5.38
CA PHE A 155 21.46 2.55 4.67
C PHE A 155 21.07 3.01 3.26
N CYS A 156 20.74 4.29 3.09
CA CYS A 156 20.48 4.89 1.79
C CYS A 156 21.68 4.74 0.86
N ASP A 157 22.85 5.19 1.30
CA ASP A 157 24.05 5.23 0.46
C ASP A 157 24.57 3.82 0.09
N GLU A 158 24.46 2.86 1.01
CA GLU A 158 25.00 1.51 0.85
C GLU A 158 24.02 0.52 0.20
N VAL A 159 22.71 0.75 0.36
CA VAL A 159 21.67 -0.18 -0.11
C VAL A 159 20.76 0.51 -1.11
N VAL A 160 19.93 1.45 -0.65
CA VAL A 160 18.76 1.95 -1.41
C VAL A 160 19.15 2.71 -2.67
N SER A 161 20.22 3.52 -2.63
CA SER A 161 20.69 4.31 -3.76
C SER A 161 21.28 3.46 -4.89
N SER A 162 21.64 2.20 -4.63
CA SER A 162 22.22 1.28 -5.62
C SER A 162 21.21 0.36 -6.29
N LEU A 163 19.95 0.38 -5.83
CA LEU A 163 18.91 -0.51 -6.31
C LEU A 163 18.49 -0.18 -7.75
N PRO A 164 18.12 -1.17 -8.58
CA PRO A 164 17.61 -0.91 -9.91
C PRO A 164 16.37 -0.01 -9.86
N HIS A 165 16.36 1.01 -10.71
CA HIS A 165 15.39 2.11 -10.61
C HIS A 165 13.94 1.72 -10.96
N GLN A 166 13.71 0.63 -11.71
CA GLN A 166 12.38 0.20 -12.14
C GLN A 166 11.70 -0.73 -11.15
N GLU A 167 12.44 -1.73 -10.67
CA GLU A 167 11.96 -2.74 -9.74
C GLU A 167 13.15 -3.24 -8.91
N ALA A 168 12.93 -3.43 -7.61
CA ALA A 168 13.95 -3.90 -6.70
C ALA A 168 13.36 -4.72 -5.55
N PHE A 169 14.18 -5.59 -4.99
CA PHE A 169 13.85 -6.40 -3.84
C PHE A 169 15.00 -6.35 -2.83
N ILE A 170 14.68 -6.13 -1.56
CA ILE A 170 15.62 -6.17 -0.45
C ILE A 170 15.16 -7.27 0.49
N SER A 171 15.94 -8.35 0.62
CA SER A 171 15.54 -9.47 1.48
C SER A 171 15.57 -9.10 2.96
N VAL A 172 14.78 -9.81 3.77
CA VAL A 172 14.80 -9.66 5.24
C VAL A 172 16.20 -9.87 5.79
N GLU A 173 16.92 -10.89 5.29
CA GLU A 173 18.26 -11.25 5.71
C GLU A 173 19.22 -10.08 5.50
N ARG A 174 19.20 -9.46 4.31
CA ARG A 174 20.06 -8.31 4.00
C ARG A 174 19.79 -7.13 4.91
N ILE A 175 18.52 -6.88 5.25
CA ILE A 175 18.14 -5.78 6.16
C ILE A 175 18.62 -6.09 7.58
N LYS A 176 18.38 -7.30 8.08
CA LYS A 176 18.79 -7.72 9.42
C LYS A 176 20.31 -7.74 9.59
N GLU A 177 21.04 -8.32 8.63
CA GLU A 177 22.51 -8.32 8.63
C GLU A 177 23.07 -6.90 8.67
N TRP A 178 22.46 -5.97 7.94
CA TRP A 178 22.85 -4.57 7.97
C TRP A 178 22.62 -3.94 9.34
N ILE A 179 21.44 -4.17 9.94
CA ILE A 179 21.08 -3.67 11.27
C ILE A 179 22.02 -4.22 12.34
N GLU A 180 22.23 -5.54 12.36
CA GLU A 180 23.14 -6.23 13.29
C GLU A 180 24.58 -5.70 13.17
N GLY A 181 25.06 -5.49 11.94
CA GLY A 181 26.36 -4.88 11.69
C GLY A 181 26.54 -3.48 12.30
N ARG A 182 25.45 -2.71 12.45
CA ARG A 182 25.49 -1.40 13.13
C ARG A 182 25.47 -1.50 14.65
N HIS A 183 24.83 -2.53 15.21
CA HIS A 183 24.87 -2.79 16.65
C HIS A 183 26.27 -3.23 17.11
N VAL A 184 26.94 -4.08 16.33
CA VAL A 184 28.30 -4.56 16.65
C VAL A 184 29.33 -3.43 16.62
N LEU A 185 29.19 -2.44 15.74
CA LEU A 185 30.10 -1.29 15.64
C LEU A 185 29.85 -0.20 16.71
N ALA A 186 28.75 -0.28 17.45
CA ALA A 186 28.39 0.66 18.51
C ALA A 186 28.67 0.15 19.93
N SER A 187 29.17 -1.09 20.04
CA SER A 187 29.54 -1.79 21.28
C SER A 187 31.05 -1.68 21.51
#